data_AF-L9KPC1-F1
#
_entry.id   AF-L9KPC1-F1
#
_cell.length_a   1.000
_cell.length_b   1.000
_cell.length_c   1.000
_cell.angle_alpha   90.00
_cell.angle_beta   90.00
_cell.angle_gamma   90.00
#
_symmetry.space_group_name_H-M   'P 1'
#
loop_
_entity.id
_entity.type
_entity.pdbx_description
1 polymer ?
#
loop_
_entity_poly.entity_id
_entity_poly.type
_entity_poly.pdbx_seq_one_letter_code
_entity_poly.pdbx_strand_id
1 'polypeptide(L)' 'MNVAEVDEVTGRFSGQFKTYAICGAIRRMGKCNDSILWLARADCIVSKNF' A
#
# COMPACT_ATOMS: atom_id res chain seq x y z
N MET A 1 -6.18 -0.63 -6.44
CA MET A 1 -5.61 -1.79 -5.74
C MET A 1 -5.93 -1.59 -4.28
N ASN A 2 -6.52 -2.59 -3.64
CA ASN A 2 -7.01 -2.46 -2.27
C ASN A 2 -6.03 -3.20 -1.36
N VAL A 3 -5.46 -2.49 -0.40
CA VAL A 3 -4.57 -3.02 0.62
C VAL A 3 -5.38 -3.20 1.89
N ALA A 4 -5.44 -4.44 2.37
CA ALA A 4 -6.20 -4.83 3.54
C ALA A 4 -5.57 -4.25 4.80
N GLU A 5 -6.39 -3.66 5.66
CA GLU A 5 -5.97 -3.26 7.00
C GLU A 5 -6.07 -4.47 7.94
N VAL A 6 -5.07 -4.63 8.79
CA VAL A 6 -4.98 -5.72 9.76
C VAL A 6 -5.07 -5.17 11.17
N ASP A 7 -5.81 -5.87 12.01
CA ASP A 7 -5.89 -5.62 13.44
C ASP A 7 -4.52 -5.84 14.09
N GLU A 8 -4.07 -4.87 14.89
CA GLU A 8 -2.71 -4.86 15.46
C GLU A 8 -2.45 -6.00 16.45
N VAL A 9 -3.51 -6.52 17.09
CA VAL A 9 -3.39 -7.55 18.13
C VAL A 9 -3.44 -8.96 17.54
N THR A 10 -4.38 -9.19 16.61
CA THR A 10 -4.65 -10.51 16.05
C THR A 10 -3.98 -10.76 14.71
N GLY A 11 -3.51 -9.69 14.04
CA GLY A 11 -2.96 -9.74 12.68
C GLY A 11 -4.01 -10.13 11.63
N ARG A 12 -5.29 -10.14 11.99
CA ARG A 12 -6.39 -10.54 11.11
C ARG A 12 -6.94 -9.34 10.37
N PHE A 13 -7.53 -9.62 9.22
CA PHE A 13 -8.19 -8.61 8.40
C PHE A 13 -9.34 -7.93 9.18
N SER A 14 -9.32 -6.58 9.24
CA SER A 14 -10.32 -5.80 10.02
C SER A 14 -11.62 -5.52 9.25
N GLY A 15 -11.68 -5.86 7.96
CA GLY A 15 -12.81 -5.50 7.08
C GLY A 15 -12.59 -4.22 6.29
N GLN A 16 -11.61 -3.39 6.66
CA GLN A 16 -11.30 -2.12 6.01
C GLN A 16 -10.16 -2.26 5.00
N PHE A 17 -10.19 -1.42 3.95
CA PHE A 17 -9.15 -1.39 2.93
C PHE A 17 -8.68 0.05 2.67
N LYS A 18 -7.37 0.21 2.55
CA LYS A 18 -6.78 1.40 1.91
C LYS A 18 -6.73 1.18 0.40
N THR A 19 -7.35 2.09 -0.35
CA THR A 19 -7.45 1.96 -1.81
C THR A 19 -6.46 2.89 -2.49
N TYR A 20 -5.54 2.32 -3.27
CA TYR A 20 -4.58 3.08 -4.07
C TYR A 20 -4.95 3.06 -5.55
N ALA A 21 -4.93 4.24 -6.16
CA ALA A 21 -5.08 4.44 -7.60
C ALA A 21 -3.75 4.91 -8.20
N ILE A 22 -3.29 4.23 -9.24
CA ILE A 22 -2.07 4.59 -9.98
C ILE A 22 -2.44 4.90 -11.43
N CYS A 23 -1.99 6.07 -11.89
CA CYS A 23 -2.18 6.53 -13.26
C CYS A 23 -1.54 5.57 -14.27
N GLY A 24 -2.20 5.37 -15.42
CA GLY A 24 -1.72 4.49 -16.48
C GLY A 24 -0.36 4.90 -17.09
N ALA A 25 0.00 6.18 -17.03
CA ALA A 25 1.32 6.64 -17.45
C ALA A 25 2.45 6.07 -16.56
N ILE A 26 2.26 6.10 -15.24
CA ILE A 26 3.22 5.57 -14.26
C ILE A 26 3.34 4.04 -14.37
N ARG A 27 2.24 3.36 -14.68
CA ARG A 27 2.23 1.93 -14.99
C ARG A 27 3.05 1.58 -16.22
N ARG A 28 2.92 2.34 -17.31
CA ARG A 28 3.72 2.16 -18.54
C ARG A 28 5.20 2.47 -18.35
N MET A 29 5.54 3.41 -17.47
CA MET A 29 6.92 3.74 -17.10
C MET A 29 7.59 2.66 -16.25
N GLY A 30 6.85 1.67 -15.72
CA GLY A 30 7.40 0.66 -14.81
C GLY A 30 7.67 1.17 -13.38
N LYS A 31 7.29 2.41 -13.06
CA LYS A 31 7.46 3.03 -11.73
C LYS A 31 6.32 2.78 -10.75
N CYS A 32 5.33 1.98 -11.15
CA CYS A 32 4.18 1.64 -10.32
C CYS A 32 4.56 1.02 -8.97
N ASN A 33 5.59 0.16 -8.94
CA ASN A 33 6.04 -0.48 -7.71
C ASN A 33 6.60 0.54 -6.71
N ASP A 34 7.53 1.38 -7.17
CA ASP A 34 8.13 2.43 -6.35
C ASP A 34 7.04 3.34 -5.77
N SER A 35 6.07 3.75 -6.58
CA SER A 35 4.94 4.58 -6.11
C SER A 35 4.12 3.90 -5.01
N ILE A 36 3.83 2.60 -5.13
CA ILE A 36 3.08 1.86 -4.10
C ILE A 36 3.91 1.73 -2.82
N LEU A 37 5.20 1.46 -2.92
CA LEU A 37 6.08 1.35 -1.76
C LEU A 37 6.15 2.67 -0.99
N TRP A 38 6.26 3.79 -1.70
CA TRP A 38 6.22 5.13 -1.09
C TRP A 38 4.89 5.41 -0.38
N LEU A 39 3.76 5.10 -1.03
CA LEU A 39 2.43 5.24 -0.43
C LEU A 39 2.28 4.36 0.82
N ALA A 40 2.68 3.09 0.74
CA ALA A 40 2.60 2.16 1.87
C ALA A 40 3.48 2.58 3.05
N ARG A 41 4.64 3.19 2.81
CA ARG A 41 5.49 3.77 3.87
C ARG A 41 4.88 5.03 4.49
N ALA A 42 4.28 5.90 3.67
CA ALA A 42 3.59 7.09 4.16
C ALA A 42 2.39 6.71 5.05
N ASP A 43 1.71 5.62 4.72
CA ASP A 43 0.59 5.06 5.48
C ASP A 43 1.00 4.14 6.62
N CYS A 44 2.29 4.05 6.96
CA CYS A 44 2.86 3.18 8.00
C CYS A 44 2.54 1.68 7.85
N ILE A 45 2.17 1.23 6.65
CA ILE A 45 1.90 -0.19 6.35
C ILE A 45 3.20 -0.98 6.24
N VAL A 46 4.24 -0.34 5.67
CA VAL A 46 5.59 -0.91 5.55
C VAL A 46 6.51 -0.19 6.54
N SER A 47 7.31 -0.95 7.27
CA SER A 47 8.30 -0.40 8.21
C SER A 47 9.29 0.52 7.49
N LYS A 48 9.68 1.62 8.15
CA LYS A 48 10.63 2.61 7.63
C LYS A 48 12.07 2.09 7.50
N ASN A 49 12.34 0.90 8.06
CA ASN A 49 13.67 0.30 8.10
C ASN A 49 14.04 -0.52 6.85
N PHE A 50 13.11 -0.66 5.90
CA PHE A 50 13.35 -1.29 4.60
C PHE A 50 13.42 -0.26 3.47
#